data_AF-A0A9E2TXZ2-F1
#
_entry.id   AF-A0A9E2TXZ2-F1
#
_cell.length_a   1.000
_cell.length_b   1.000
_cell.length_c   1.000
_cell.angle_alpha   90.00
_cell.angle_beta   90.00
_cell.angle_gamma   90.00
#
_symmetry.space_group_name_H-M   'P 1'
#
loop_
_entity.id
_entity.type
_entity.pdbx_description
1 polymer ?
#
loop_
_entity_poly.entity_id
_entity_poly.type
_entity_poly.pdbx_seq_one_letter_code
_entity_poly.pdbx_strand_id
1 'polypeptide(L)'
;MPDQMKPCPVCKSPYGYPTESSTFQCPECGHEWNPQELIEEEETLEIKDANGNPLQDGDTVIVLKNLPVKGASGPIKAGTKVKNIRLTDGDHNIDCKIDGFGAMALKSEFVRKA
;
A
#
# COMPACT_ATOMS: atom_id res chain seq x y z
N MET A 1 35.58 3.31 9.60
CA MET A 1 34.37 3.66 8.82
C MET A 1 33.42 2.51 9.05
N PRO A 2 32.22 2.70 9.60
CA PRO A 2 31.38 1.59 10.02
C PRO A 2 30.82 0.88 8.78
N ASP A 3 31.44 -0.24 8.42
CA ASP A 3 30.94 -1.24 7.49
C ASP A 3 29.46 -1.50 7.76
N GLN A 4 28.62 -1.26 6.75
CA GLN A 4 27.19 -1.54 6.79
C GLN A 4 26.96 -3.06 6.83
N MET A 5 27.24 -3.69 7.97
CA MET A 5 26.95 -5.09 8.19
C MET A 5 25.46 -5.24 8.43
N LYS A 6 24.78 -6.03 7.60
CA LYS A 6 23.36 -6.34 7.76
C LYS A 6 23.21 -7.73 8.38
N PRO A 7 22.33 -7.90 9.38
CA PRO A 7 22.09 -9.21 9.96
C PRO A 7 21.44 -10.14 8.91
N CYS A 8 21.87 -11.40 8.90
CA CYS A 8 21.27 -12.42 8.04
C CYS A 8 19.89 -12.83 8.57
N PRO A 9 18.84 -12.91 7.72
CA PRO A 9 17.49 -13.29 8.14
C PRO A 9 17.36 -14.74 8.63
N VAL A 10 18.28 -15.63 8.23
CA VAL A 10 18.21 -17.07 8.55
C VAL A 10 18.94 -17.43 9.84
N CYS A 11 20.17 -16.94 10.01
CA CYS A 11 21.02 -17.31 11.14
C CYS A 11 21.17 -16.20 12.19
N LYS A 12 20.60 -15.01 11.96
CA LYS A 12 20.76 -13.80 12.79
C LYS A 12 22.21 -13.39 13.02
N SER A 13 23.13 -13.90 12.21
CA SER A 13 24.55 -13.53 12.29
C SER A 13 24.69 -12.07 11.88
N PRO A 14 25.40 -11.22 12.66
CA PRO A 14 25.54 -9.80 12.38
C PRO A 14 26.53 -9.51 11.23
N TYR A 15 27.11 -10.53 10.60
CA TYR A 15 28.25 -10.42 9.69
C TYR A 15 27.89 -10.60 8.20
N GLY A 16 26.72 -10.14 7.75
CA GLY A 16 26.40 -10.13 6.31
C GLY A 16 27.26 -9.11 5.57
N TYR A 17 28.00 -9.56 4.55
CA TYR A 17 28.87 -8.71 3.72
C TYR A 17 28.29 -8.53 2.32
N PRO A 18 28.47 -7.34 1.69
CA PRO A 18 28.03 -7.11 0.33
C PRO A 18 28.92 -7.83 -0.70
N THR A 19 28.30 -8.41 -1.73
CA THR A 19 28.97 -8.93 -2.93
C THR A 19 28.93 -7.90 -4.07
N GLU A 20 29.62 -8.15 -5.19
CA GLU A 20 29.75 -7.19 -6.31
C GLU A 20 28.41 -6.77 -6.96
N SER A 21 27.31 -7.46 -6.65
CA SER A 21 25.99 -7.25 -7.24
C SER A 21 24.94 -6.74 -6.25
N SER A 22 25.30 -5.85 -5.31
CA SER A 22 24.38 -5.28 -4.29
C SER A 22 23.62 -6.30 -3.44
N THR A 23 24.01 -7.57 -3.48
CA THR A 23 23.46 -8.65 -2.67
C THR A 23 24.33 -8.82 -1.42
N PHE A 24 23.74 -9.20 -0.31
CA PHE A 24 24.45 -9.51 0.92
C PHE A 24 24.55 -11.02 1.07
N GLN A 25 25.74 -11.51 1.42
CA GLN A 25 26.01 -12.92 1.65
C GLN A 25 26.42 -13.16 3.11
N CYS A 26 25.91 -14.23 3.71
CA CYS A 26 26.31 -14.64 5.06
C CYS A 26 27.46 -15.66 5.00
N PRO A 27 28.57 -15.43 5.72
CA PRO A 27 29.71 -16.37 5.76
C PRO A 27 29.42 -17.67 6.53
N GLU A 28 28.41 -17.69 7.41
CA GLU A 28 28.11 -18.87 8.24
C GLU A 28 27.11 -19.82 7.58
N CYS A 29 26.18 -19.32 6.77
CA CYS A 29 25.15 -20.14 6.14
C CYS A 29 25.15 -20.09 4.61
N GLY A 30 25.98 -19.25 3.99
CA GLY A 30 26.05 -19.10 2.53
C GLY A 30 24.79 -18.49 1.90
N HIS A 31 23.83 -18.02 2.71
CA HIS A 31 22.60 -17.43 2.21
C HIS A 31 22.86 -16.05 1.61
N GLU A 32 22.28 -15.82 0.44
CA GLU A 32 22.34 -14.56 -0.30
C GLU A 32 20.97 -13.87 -0.21
N TRP A 33 20.93 -12.61 0.22
CA TRP A 33 19.71 -11.82 0.29
C TRP A 33 19.97 -10.38 -0.15
N ASN A 34 18.95 -9.73 -0.70
CA ASN A 34 19.03 -8.34 -1.11
C ASN A 34 18.21 -7.47 -0.14
N PRO A 35 18.84 -6.60 0.69
CA PRO A 35 18.11 -5.71 1.56
C PRO A 35 17.36 -4.61 0.79
N GLN A 36 17.67 -4.36 -0.48
CA GLN A 36 16.93 -3.41 -1.30
C GLN A 36 15.52 -3.93 -1.60
N GLU A 37 15.38 -5.23 -1.91
CA GLU A 37 14.07 -5.85 -2.16
C GLU A 37 13.24 -5.99 -0.86
N LEU A 38 13.91 -6.22 0.27
CA LEU A 38 13.24 -6.26 1.58
C LEU A 38 12.66 -4.90 2.01
N ILE A 39 13.18 -3.78 1.48
CA ILE A 39 12.66 -2.43 1.78
C ILE A 39 11.48 -2.07 0.85
N GLU A 40 11.40 -2.64 -0.34
CA GLU A 40 10.26 -2.43 -1.26
C GLU A 40 9.03 -3.28 -0.87
N GLU A 41 9.21 -4.36 -0.11
CA GLU A 41 8.14 -5.27 0.31
C GLU A 41 7.66 -5.03 1.77
N GLU A 42 8.37 -4.21 2.54
CA GLU A 42 7.94 -3.83 3.89
C GLU A 42 6.92 -2.67 3.84
N GLU A 43 5.64 -3.08 3.87
CA GLU A 43 4.60 -2.43 4.69
C GLU A 43 3.86 -1.21 4.13
N THR A 44 3.35 -1.32 2.91
CA THR A 44 2.04 -0.71 2.64
C THR A 44 1.11 -1.77 2.10
N LEU A 45 0.03 -2.04 2.83
CA LEU A 45 -1.14 -2.74 2.33
C LEU A 45 -1.46 -2.20 0.94
N GLU A 46 -1.04 -2.90 -0.11
CA GLU A 46 -1.23 -2.46 -1.48
C GLU A 46 -2.71 -2.64 -1.82
N ILE A 47 -3.54 -1.71 -1.35
CA ILE A 47 -4.95 -1.67 -1.68
C ILE A 47 -5.01 -1.23 -3.14
N LYS A 48 -5.17 -2.23 -4.00
CA LYS A 48 -5.28 -2.04 -5.45
C LYS A 48 -6.69 -1.57 -5.79
N ASP A 49 -6.70 -0.54 -6.60
CA ASP A 49 -7.87 0.01 -7.25
C ASP A 49 -8.50 -0.97 -8.27
N ALA A 50 -9.71 -0.67 -8.77
CA ALA A 50 -10.36 -1.43 -9.85
C ALA A 50 -9.50 -1.62 -11.12
N ASN A 51 -8.52 -0.73 -11.35
CA ASN A 51 -7.59 -0.82 -12.48
C ASN A 51 -6.22 -1.43 -12.12
N GLY A 52 -6.06 -1.95 -10.90
CA GLY A 52 -4.81 -2.54 -10.42
C GLY A 52 -3.75 -1.52 -9.98
N ASN A 53 -4.11 -0.23 -9.85
CA ASN A 53 -3.18 0.79 -9.35
C ASN A 53 -3.07 0.73 -7.83
N PRO A 54 -1.86 0.76 -7.24
CA PRO A 54 -1.70 0.85 -5.80
C PRO A 54 -2.20 2.22 -5.32
N LEU A 55 -3.08 2.20 -4.32
CA LEU A 55 -3.54 3.38 -3.62
C LEU A 55 -2.64 3.66 -2.42
N GLN A 56 -2.57 4.92 -2.03
CA GLN A 56 -1.85 5.38 -0.84
C GLN A 56 -2.75 6.27 0.01
N ASP A 57 -2.42 6.39 1.29
CA ASP A 57 -3.10 7.32 2.18
C ASP A 57 -2.90 8.77 1.69
N GLY A 58 -3.96 9.58 1.71
CA GLY A 58 -3.96 10.95 1.18
C GLY A 58 -4.21 11.07 -0.32
N ASP A 59 -4.30 9.96 -1.07
CA ASP A 59 -4.48 9.99 -2.53
C ASP A 59 -5.92 10.43 -2.93
N THR A 60 -6.13 10.67 -4.22
CA THR A 60 -7.42 11.09 -4.77
C THR A 60 -7.99 9.99 -5.65
N VAL A 61 -9.24 9.62 -5.41
CA VAL A 61 -9.94 8.58 -6.17
C VAL A 61 -11.21 9.12 -6.83
N ILE A 62 -11.66 8.44 -7.88
CA ILE A 62 -12.87 8.75 -8.64
C ILE A 62 -13.75 7.52 -8.62
N VAL A 63 -15.01 7.68 -8.24
CA VAL A 63 -15.97 6.57 -8.26
C VAL A 63 -16.37 6.24 -9.70
N LEU A 64 -16.29 4.96 -10.09
CA LEU A 64 -16.59 4.48 -11.45
C LEU A 64 -18.08 4.21 -11.67
N LYS A 65 -18.82 3.85 -10.61
CA LYS A 65 -20.23 3.43 -10.69
C LYS A 65 -21.12 4.26 -9.76
N ASN A 66 -22.41 4.36 -10.08
CA ASN A 66 -23.37 5.03 -9.23
C ASN A 66 -23.71 4.13 -8.03
N LEU A 67 -23.46 4.60 -6.82
CA LEU A 67 -23.70 3.85 -5.59
C LEU A 67 -24.88 4.47 -4.83
N PRO A 68 -26.00 3.74 -4.64
CA PRO A 68 -27.09 4.20 -3.79
C PRO A 68 -26.67 4.08 -2.33
N VAL A 69 -26.59 5.21 -1.64
CA VAL A 69 -26.24 5.25 -0.22
C VAL A 69 -27.53 5.16 0.60
N LYS A 70 -27.64 4.12 1.42
CA LYS A 70 -28.76 3.99 2.37
C LYS A 70 -28.57 5.04 3.47
N GLY A 71 -29.42 6.07 3.50
CA GLY A 71 -29.41 7.12 4.53
C GLY A 71 -28.99 8.52 4.06
N ALA A 72 -28.59 8.69 2.78
CA ALA A 72 -28.32 10.01 2.21
C ALA A 72 -29.41 10.42 1.20
N SER A 73 -29.60 11.73 1.03
CA SER A 73 -30.64 12.29 0.15
C SER A 73 -30.39 12.08 -1.36
N GLY A 74 -29.34 11.35 -1.76
CA GLY A 74 -29.08 11.03 -3.15
C GLY A 74 -28.02 9.93 -3.34
N PRO A 75 -27.96 9.32 -4.53
CA PRO A 75 -26.88 8.39 -4.88
C PRO A 75 -25.57 9.14 -5.13
N ILE A 76 -24.43 8.52 -4.79
CA ILE A 76 -23.12 8.98 -5.24
C ILE A 76 -23.04 8.70 -6.73
N LYS A 77 -22.83 9.75 -7.53
CA LYS A 77 -22.77 9.63 -8.97
C LYS A 77 -21.41 9.11 -9.42
N ALA A 78 -21.40 8.33 -10.50
CA ALA A 78 -20.17 7.99 -11.21
C ALA A 78 -19.46 9.30 -11.62
N GLY A 79 -18.15 9.38 -11.40
CA GLY A 79 -17.35 10.59 -11.60
C GLY A 79 -17.18 11.46 -10.36
N THR A 80 -17.76 11.09 -9.22
CA THR A 80 -17.50 11.80 -7.95
C THR A 80 -16.03 11.63 -7.57
N LYS A 81 -15.32 12.76 -7.43
CA LYS A 81 -13.92 12.81 -7.01
C LYS A 81 -13.85 12.94 -5.50
N VAL A 82 -13.15 12.01 -4.86
CA VAL A 82 -12.92 12.00 -3.41
C VAL A 82 -11.44 12.20 -3.16
N LYS A 83 -11.11 13.20 -2.34
CA LYS A 83 -9.74 13.60 -2.03
C LYS A 83 -9.39 13.14 -0.62
N ASN A 84 -8.11 12.92 -0.36
CA ASN A 84 -7.61 12.57 0.97
C ASN A 84 -8.24 11.27 1.50
N ILE A 85 -8.11 10.18 0.72
CA ILE A 85 -8.54 8.85 1.16
C ILE A 85 -7.65 8.34 2.29
N ARG A 86 -8.21 7.49 3.14
CA ARG A 86 -7.48 6.74 4.15
C ARG A 86 -7.62 5.25 3.86
N LEU A 87 -6.51 4.53 3.84
CA LEU A 87 -6.53 3.09 3.61
C LEU A 87 -6.77 2.37 4.93
N THR A 88 -7.59 1.33 4.91
CA THR A 88 -7.91 0.52 6.10
C THR A 88 -8.00 -0.94 5.71
N ASP A 89 -7.51 -1.80 6.59
CA ASP A 89 -7.66 -3.24 6.49
C ASP A 89 -9.09 -3.62 6.93
N GLY A 90 -9.94 -4.01 5.98
CA GLY A 90 -11.34 -4.36 6.26
C GLY A 90 -12.15 -4.69 4.99
N ASP A 91 -13.44 -5.03 5.15
CA ASP A 91 -14.32 -5.28 3.99
C ASP A 91 -14.47 -4.02 3.12
N HIS A 92 -14.43 -2.84 3.75
CA HIS A 92 -14.31 -1.54 3.08
C HIS A 92 -12.88 -1.03 3.27
N ASN A 93 -12.14 -1.05 2.15
CA ASN A 93 -10.70 -0.83 2.14
C ASN A 93 -10.31 0.66 2.08
N ILE A 94 -11.27 1.55 1.81
CA ILE A 94 -11.04 2.97 1.58
C ILE A 94 -12.01 3.77 2.44
N ASP A 95 -11.52 4.42 3.48
CA ASP A 95 -12.27 5.43 4.22
C ASP A 95 -12.05 6.80 3.55
N CYS A 96 -13.12 7.55 3.33
CA CYS A 96 -13.00 8.81 2.62
C CYS A 96 -14.06 9.81 3.05
N LYS A 97 -13.77 11.10 2.92
CA LYS A 97 -14.71 12.17 3.27
C LYS A 97 -15.19 12.88 2.01
N ILE A 98 -16.50 12.85 1.80
CA ILE A 98 -17.17 13.47 0.65
C ILE A 98 -17.95 14.69 1.15
N ASP A 99 -17.74 15.83 0.53
CA ASP A 99 -18.48 17.06 0.83
C ASP A 99 -19.98 16.86 0.53
N GLY A 100 -20.83 17.16 1.52
CA GLY A 100 -22.28 16.93 1.44
C GLY A 100 -22.78 15.52 1.85
N PHE A 101 -21.91 14.52 1.94
CA PHE A 101 -22.27 13.15 2.37
C PHE A 101 -21.61 12.73 3.69
N GLY A 102 -20.46 13.31 4.05
CA GLY A 102 -19.73 13.00 5.28
C GLY A 102 -18.61 11.97 5.08
N ALA A 103 -18.19 11.34 6.18
CA ALA A 103 -17.21 10.24 6.13
C ALA A 103 -17.91 8.95 5.69
N MET A 104 -17.36 8.27 4.69
CA MET A 104 -17.92 7.05 4.12
C MET A 104 -16.80 6.09 3.72
N ALA A 105 -17.04 4.81 3.99
CA ALA A 105 -16.16 3.74 3.55
C ALA A 105 -16.63 3.16 2.20
N LEU A 106 -15.69 3.00 1.27
CA LEU A 106 -15.88 2.47 -0.07
C LEU A 106 -15.01 1.22 -0.27
N LYS A 107 -15.42 0.37 -1.21
CA LYS A 107 -14.64 -0.78 -1.64
C LYS A 107 -13.78 -0.40 -2.85
N SER A 108 -12.53 -0.87 -2.87
CA SER A 108 -11.54 -0.52 -3.90
C SER A 108 -11.94 -0.94 -5.33
N GLU A 109 -12.84 -1.93 -5.46
CA GLU A 109 -13.40 -2.40 -6.74
C GLU A 109 -14.27 -1.35 -7.48
N PHE A 110 -14.75 -0.31 -6.80
CA PHE A 110 -15.65 0.70 -7.38
C PHE A 110 -15.01 2.06 -7.60
N VAL A 111 -13.76 2.22 -7.23
CA VAL A 111 -13.02 3.46 -7.40
C VAL A 111 -11.91 3.30 -8.43
N ARG A 112 -11.46 4.44 -8.97
CA ARG A 112 -10.23 4.58 -9.73
C ARG A 112 -9.29 5.60 -9.12
N LYS A 113 -7.98 5.41 -9.16
CA LYS A 113 -7.01 6.49 -8.92
C LYS A 113 -7.25 7.63 -9.93
N ALA A 114 -7.27 8.88 -9.44
CA ALA A 114 -7.63 10.08 -10.20
C ALA A 114 -6.49 10.66 -11.04
#